data_AF-A0A939XPK8-F1
#
_entry.id   AF-A0A939XPK8-F1
#
_cell.length_a   1.000
_cell.length_b   1.000
_cell.length_c   1.000
_cell.angle_alpha   90.00
_cell.angle_beta   90.00
_cell.angle_gamma   90.00
#
_symmetry.space_group_name_H-M   'P 1'
#
loop_
_entity.id
_entity.type
_entity.pdbx_description
1 polymer ?
#
loop_
_entity_poly.entity_id
_entity_poly.type
_entity_poly.pdbx_seq_one_letter_code
_entity_poly.pdbx_strand_id
1 'polypeptide(L)'
;MTNKSEPDHFTPPAASSPSSQPLVQLPIQQQAQQPPPPKGEPGAGPQKLPQQMVKSLFAPFQEPLRGLKVDDLPFTSEVNAAWVVRPGKNARVLSIAVAALFAFMLLWASIAKIDEVTHAEGKVISSQRTQVIQNLEGGILRAILVREGQIVEKGAPLARLDNEMAESYFRDAAHKALDNTVNLIRLEAELAGKKPVFPDDLEANLRKGMGNAGKVEGLFQNVKQIINDQKTTYANRQQQRAAELRVLRAQYEQRRRDVESQVARRKQLSDSLALATQQRNIAASLLQRKNYAQTQYLELEQKVVSLQGELSSLASSSPRAQAAAEEAHQRIGLRKAEMDT
;
A
#
# COMPACT_ATOMS: atom_id res chain seq x y z
N MET A 1 -3.11 -32.01 -31.55
CA MET A 1 -2.84 -31.72 -30.15
C MET A 1 -3.44 -30.35 -29.85
N THR A 2 -4.72 -30.36 -29.51
CA THR A 2 -5.58 -29.19 -29.42
C THR A 2 -5.90 -28.90 -27.96
N ASN A 3 -5.70 -27.62 -27.63
CA ASN A 3 -6.08 -26.93 -26.41
C ASN A 3 -7.60 -27.08 -26.13
N LYS A 4 -7.99 -27.25 -24.86
CA LYS A 4 -9.38 -27.28 -24.40
C LYS A 4 -9.52 -26.51 -23.07
N SER A 5 -9.91 -25.24 -23.22
CA SER A 5 -10.91 -24.45 -22.46
C SER A 5 -11.48 -24.97 -21.12
N GLU A 6 -11.24 -24.15 -20.05
CA GLU A 6 -12.15 -23.60 -19.00
C GLU A 6 -13.01 -24.53 -18.10
N PRO A 7 -13.57 -24.07 -16.92
CA PRO A 7 -13.51 -22.75 -16.26
C PRO A 7 -13.29 -22.75 -14.72
N ASP A 8 -13.28 -21.54 -14.15
CA ASP A 8 -13.30 -21.17 -12.73
C ASP A 8 -14.36 -21.88 -11.87
N HIS A 9 -13.97 -22.27 -10.65
CA HIS A 9 -14.86 -22.38 -9.48
C HIS A 9 -14.03 -22.38 -8.19
N PHE A 10 -13.85 -21.20 -7.57
CA PHE A 10 -13.43 -21.11 -6.18
C PHE A 10 -14.56 -20.49 -5.36
N THR A 11 -15.26 -21.33 -4.62
CA THR A 11 -16.29 -21.00 -3.64
C THR A 11 -15.66 -20.40 -2.38
N PRO A 12 -16.27 -19.37 -1.75
CA PRO A 12 -15.84 -18.91 -0.44
C PRO A 12 -16.50 -19.75 0.66
N PRO A 13 -15.82 -20.08 1.78
CA PRO A 13 -16.53 -20.55 2.96
C PRO A 13 -17.11 -19.37 3.73
N ALA A 14 -18.37 -19.56 4.10
CA ALA A 14 -19.25 -18.62 4.76
C ALA A 14 -18.86 -18.34 6.22
N ALA A 15 -19.34 -17.17 6.66
CA ALA A 15 -19.34 -16.66 8.01
C ALA A 15 -19.96 -17.61 9.05
N SER A 16 -19.37 -17.62 10.24
CA SER A 16 -20.05 -17.88 11.50
C SER A 16 -19.61 -16.83 12.53
N SER A 17 -20.48 -15.85 12.73
CA SER A 17 -20.46 -14.90 13.85
C SER A 17 -21.04 -15.56 15.12
N PRO A 18 -21.25 -14.84 16.24
CA PRO A 18 -20.27 -14.67 17.31
C PRO A 18 -20.80 -15.23 18.65
N SER A 19 -19.94 -15.88 19.44
CA SER A 19 -20.32 -16.25 20.82
C SER A 19 -20.22 -15.04 21.74
N SER A 20 -21.39 -14.53 22.07
CA SER A 20 -21.67 -13.55 23.10
C SER A 20 -21.57 -14.20 24.48
N GLN A 21 -20.77 -13.63 25.39
CA GLN A 21 -21.10 -13.62 26.82
C GLN A 21 -20.75 -12.26 27.43
N PRO A 22 -21.64 -11.68 28.26
CA PRO A 22 -21.54 -10.31 28.72
C PRO A 22 -20.75 -10.21 30.03
N LEU A 23 -19.84 -9.24 30.11
CA LEU A 23 -19.27 -8.81 31.38
C LEU A 23 -20.31 -8.02 32.17
N VAL A 24 -20.58 -8.54 33.36
CA VAL A 24 -21.45 -8.00 34.40
C VAL A 24 -21.04 -6.57 34.76
N GLN A 25 -22.02 -5.67 34.71
CA GLN A 25 -21.99 -4.34 35.32
C GLN A 25 -22.06 -4.46 36.85
N LEU A 26 -21.17 -3.75 37.55
CA LEU A 26 -21.49 -3.17 38.85
C LEU A 26 -21.37 -1.64 38.78
N PRO A 27 -22.31 -0.90 39.40
CA PRO A 27 -22.40 0.54 39.27
C PRO A 27 -21.48 1.30 40.22
N ILE A 28 -21.13 2.50 39.76
CA ILE A 28 -20.48 3.59 40.49
C ILE A 28 -21.38 4.06 41.65
N GLN A 29 -20.83 4.16 42.86
CA GLN A 29 -21.30 5.12 43.87
C GLN A 29 -20.12 5.85 44.54
N GLN A 30 -20.07 7.15 44.21
CA GLN A 30 -19.85 8.28 45.13
C GLN A 30 -18.60 8.31 46.01
N GLN A 31 -17.60 9.08 45.56
CA GLN A 31 -16.87 9.97 46.46
C GLN A 31 -17.09 11.42 46.01
N ALA A 32 -18.12 12.03 46.59
CA ALA A 32 -18.34 13.46 46.53
C ALA A 32 -17.35 14.15 47.50
N GLN A 33 -16.48 14.96 46.90
CA GLN A 33 -16.07 16.29 47.35
C GLN A 33 -16.16 16.60 48.85
N GLN A 34 -14.98 16.79 49.45
CA GLN A 34 -14.81 17.59 50.66
C GLN A 34 -15.30 19.03 50.40
N PRO A 35 -16.22 19.57 51.21
CA PRO A 35 -16.55 20.98 51.17
C PRO A 35 -15.53 21.83 51.98
N PRO A 36 -15.31 23.09 51.59
CA PRO A 36 -14.30 23.98 52.18
C PRO A 36 -14.70 24.47 53.58
N PRO A 37 -13.75 24.96 54.40
CA PRO A 37 -14.07 25.40 55.75
C PRO A 37 -14.76 26.78 55.73
N PRO A 38 -15.91 26.96 56.41
CA PRO A 38 -16.40 28.28 56.73
C PRO A 38 -16.08 28.68 58.18
N LYS A 39 -15.33 29.78 58.27
CA LYS A 39 -15.48 30.97 59.13
C LYS A 39 -15.93 30.79 60.58
N GLY A 40 -15.17 31.44 61.46
CA GLY A 40 -15.36 31.45 62.90
C GLY A 40 -16.46 32.37 63.44
N GLU A 41 -16.44 32.34 64.77
CA GLU A 41 -17.06 33.20 65.79
C GLU A 41 -18.55 32.95 66.14
N PRO A 42 -19.03 33.33 67.35
CA PRO A 42 -18.33 33.77 68.57
C PRO A 42 -18.84 33.11 69.88
N GLY A 43 -18.07 33.25 70.96
CA GLY A 43 -18.67 33.51 72.27
C GLY A 43 -18.98 32.33 73.18
N ALA A 44 -17.95 31.84 73.88
CA ALA A 44 -18.08 31.49 75.29
C ALA A 44 -17.06 32.36 76.03
N GLY A 45 -17.57 33.33 76.78
CA GLY A 45 -16.79 34.38 77.42
C GLY A 45 -15.78 33.88 78.46
N PRO A 46 -14.90 34.77 78.92
CA PRO A 46 -13.79 34.42 79.78
C PRO A 46 -14.31 34.06 81.16
N GLN A 47 -14.23 32.79 81.56
CA GLN A 47 -14.20 32.47 82.99
C GLN A 47 -12.87 32.96 83.54
N LYS A 48 -12.90 34.24 83.96
CA LYS A 48 -11.88 34.86 84.79
C LYS A 48 -11.70 33.97 86.01
N LEU A 49 -10.55 33.28 86.12
CA LEU A 49 -10.13 32.75 87.41
C LEU A 49 -10.09 33.94 88.38
N PRO A 50 -10.73 33.85 89.56
CA PRO A 50 -10.75 34.93 90.51
C PRO A 50 -9.30 35.28 90.91
N GLN A 51 -8.88 36.51 90.63
CA GLN A 51 -7.52 37.03 90.90
C GLN A 51 -7.13 37.01 92.39
N GLN A 52 -8.04 36.60 93.27
CA GLN A 52 -7.77 36.34 94.69
C GLN A 52 -7.13 34.96 94.94
N MET A 53 -7.29 33.99 94.04
CA MET A 53 -6.81 32.61 94.25
C MET A 53 -5.33 32.42 93.87
N VAL A 54 -4.78 33.27 93.00
CA VAL A 54 -3.35 33.25 92.63
C VAL A 54 -2.48 34.04 93.62
N LYS A 55 -3.07 35.00 94.35
CA LYS A 55 -2.39 35.76 95.41
C LYS A 55 -2.38 35.05 96.77
N SER A 56 -3.24 34.05 96.99
CA SER A 56 -3.21 33.19 98.19
C SER A 56 -2.25 32.00 98.07
N LEU A 57 -1.80 31.65 96.85
CA LEU A 57 -0.86 30.55 96.62
C LEU A 57 0.60 30.93 96.93
N PHE A 58 0.92 32.22 97.05
CA PHE A 58 2.28 32.74 97.27
C PHE A 58 2.36 33.73 98.44
N ALA A 59 1.40 33.72 99.36
CA ALA A 59 1.51 34.45 100.62
C ALA A 59 2.46 33.70 101.57
N PRO A 60 3.44 34.37 102.20
CA PRO A 60 4.31 33.72 103.18
C PRO A 60 3.48 33.29 104.39
N PHE A 61 3.32 31.99 104.59
CA PHE A 61 2.73 31.41 105.80
C PHE A 61 3.70 31.61 106.98
N GLN A 62 3.69 32.81 107.55
CA GLN A 62 4.34 33.15 108.81
C GLN A 62 3.30 33.05 109.93
N GLU A 63 2.96 31.82 110.33
CA GLU A 63 2.39 31.59 111.66
C GLU A 63 3.49 31.34 112.68
N PRO A 64 3.43 31.97 113.87
CA PRO A 64 4.41 31.77 114.93
C PRO A 64 4.29 30.35 115.49
N LEU A 65 5.42 29.64 115.50
CA LEU A 65 5.60 28.29 116.06
C LEU A 65 4.99 28.21 117.47
N ARG A 66 3.80 27.60 117.57
CA ARG A 66 3.20 27.18 118.84
C ARG A 66 4.13 26.13 119.45
N GLY A 67 4.65 26.45 120.63
CA GLY A 67 5.77 25.75 121.27
C GLY A 67 5.58 24.23 121.40
N LEU A 68 6.16 23.50 120.46
CA LEU A 68 6.50 22.08 120.59
C LEU A 68 8.01 21.97 120.79
N LYS A 69 8.42 21.27 121.86
CA LYS A 69 9.82 20.95 122.17
C LYS A 69 10.16 19.59 121.57
N VAL A 70 11.46 19.31 121.42
CA VAL A 70 12.02 18.12 120.74
C VAL A 70 11.56 16.80 121.38
N ASP A 71 11.06 16.82 122.62
CA ASP A 71 10.66 15.62 123.37
C ASP A 71 9.24 15.09 123.05
N ASP A 72 8.41 15.85 122.32
CA ASP A 72 7.01 15.46 121.98
C ASP A 72 6.86 14.81 120.58
N LEU A 73 7.99 14.56 119.90
CA LEU A 73 8.02 13.96 118.55
C LEU A 73 7.41 12.54 118.41
N PRO A 74 7.38 11.64 119.41
CA PRO A 74 6.88 10.27 119.21
C PRO A 74 5.34 10.11 119.25
N PHE A 75 4.56 11.17 119.50
CA PHE A 75 3.09 11.08 119.61
C PHE A 75 2.32 11.94 118.59
N THR A 76 2.97 12.41 117.53
CA THR A 76 2.34 13.23 116.47
C THR A 76 2.24 12.47 115.15
N SER A 77 1.22 12.79 114.34
CA SER A 77 1.03 12.20 113.00
C SER A 77 2.28 12.42 112.13
N GLU A 78 2.71 11.38 111.39
CA GLU A 78 3.93 11.40 110.55
C GLU A 78 4.00 12.59 109.58
N VAL A 79 2.85 13.08 109.12
CA VAL A 79 2.72 14.25 108.24
C VAL A 79 3.16 15.55 108.92
N ASN A 80 2.98 15.70 110.24
CA ASN A 80 3.37 16.88 111.02
C ASN A 80 4.83 16.81 111.50
N ALA A 81 5.37 15.62 111.74
CA ALA A 81 6.78 15.42 112.08
C ALA A 81 7.73 15.83 110.92
N ALA A 82 7.28 15.66 109.66
CA ALA A 82 8.04 16.02 108.47
C ALA A 82 8.35 17.53 108.34
N TRP A 83 7.59 18.40 109.01
CA TRP A 83 7.80 19.87 108.96
C TRP A 83 8.76 20.40 110.03
N VAL A 84 8.99 19.64 111.12
CA VAL A 84 9.85 20.05 112.26
C VAL A 84 11.26 19.47 112.15
N VAL A 85 11.43 18.36 111.43
CA VAL A 85 12.75 17.82 111.08
C VAL A 85 13.39 18.74 110.05
N ARG A 86 14.38 19.54 110.46
CA ARG A 86 15.28 20.21 109.49
C ARG A 86 15.93 19.10 108.65
N PRO A 87 15.63 19.00 107.33
CA PRO A 87 16.19 17.93 106.53
C PRO A 87 17.72 18.05 106.57
N GLY A 88 18.38 16.94 106.91
CA GLY A 88 19.84 16.88 106.91
C GLY A 88 20.38 17.32 105.54
N LYS A 89 21.58 17.90 105.50
CA LYS A 89 22.20 18.46 104.28
C LYS A 89 22.09 17.51 103.07
N ASN A 90 22.14 16.20 103.32
CA ASN A 90 22.05 15.12 102.34
C ASN A 90 20.71 15.07 101.58
N ALA A 91 19.58 15.33 102.24
CA ALA A 91 18.26 15.30 101.59
C ALA A 91 18.06 16.49 100.64
N ARG A 92 18.57 17.68 101.02
CA ARG A 92 18.60 18.85 100.11
C ARG A 92 19.49 18.61 98.90
N VAL A 93 20.67 18.01 99.11
CA VAL A 93 21.58 17.66 98.01
C VAL A 93 20.92 16.67 97.05
N LEU A 94 20.19 15.67 97.56
CA LEU A 94 19.45 14.73 96.73
C LEU A 94 18.34 15.40 95.90
N SER A 95 17.53 16.27 96.51
CA SER A 95 16.48 16.98 95.79
C SER A 95 17.03 17.93 94.71
N ILE A 96 18.13 18.62 94.99
CA ILE A 96 18.82 19.48 94.00
C ILE A 96 19.41 18.63 92.87
N ALA A 97 20.01 17.48 93.18
CA ALA A 97 20.57 16.58 92.17
C ALA A 97 19.48 16.03 91.23
N VAL A 98 18.32 15.64 91.76
CA VAL A 98 17.18 15.20 90.95
C VAL A 98 16.64 16.33 90.08
N ALA A 99 16.46 17.54 90.65
CA ALA A 99 16.02 18.70 89.89
C ALA A 99 17.02 19.06 88.76
N ALA A 100 18.32 18.98 89.04
CA ALA A 100 19.38 19.21 88.06
C ALA A 100 19.38 18.14 86.96
N LEU A 101 19.12 16.87 87.28
CA LEU A 101 19.01 15.79 86.30
C LEU A 101 17.86 16.03 85.33
N PHE A 102 16.68 16.41 85.83
CA PHE A 102 15.53 16.73 84.97
C PHE A 102 15.79 17.97 84.11
N ALA A 103 16.37 19.02 84.68
CA ALA A 103 16.76 20.21 83.92
C ALA A 103 17.77 19.87 82.81
N PHE A 104 18.74 18.99 83.10
CA PHE A 104 19.71 18.51 82.12
C PHE A 104 19.04 17.69 81.01
N MET A 105 18.12 16.78 81.34
CA MET A 105 17.45 15.94 80.34
C MET A 105 16.55 16.77 79.41
N LEU A 106 15.85 17.77 79.96
CA LEU A 106 15.04 18.70 79.16
C LEU A 106 15.90 19.57 78.24
N LEU A 107 17.04 20.08 78.75
CA LEU A 107 17.98 20.84 77.94
C LEU A 107 18.58 19.98 76.81
N TRP A 108 18.93 18.74 77.12
CA TRP A 108 19.44 17.78 76.14
C TRP A 108 18.38 17.48 75.06
N ALA A 109 17.13 17.18 75.46
CA ALA A 109 16.04 16.90 74.52
C ALA A 109 15.71 18.11 73.62
N SER A 110 15.90 19.34 74.11
CA SER A 110 15.70 20.56 73.30
C SER A 110 16.76 20.74 72.21
N ILE A 111 17.95 20.15 72.37
CA ILE A 111 19.08 20.30 71.44
C ILE A 111 19.24 19.05 70.57
N ALA A 112 18.75 17.90 71.03
CA ALA A 112 18.80 16.64 70.32
C ALA A 112 17.98 16.71 69.01
N LYS A 113 18.70 16.82 67.89
CA LYS A 113 18.13 16.66 66.56
C LYS A 113 18.06 15.17 66.24
N ILE A 114 16.86 14.69 65.94
CA ILE A 114 16.64 13.32 65.46
C ILE A 114 16.66 13.40 63.93
N ASP A 115 17.66 12.80 63.31
CA ASP A 115 17.75 12.71 61.85
C ASP A 115 16.83 11.59 61.36
N GLU A 116 15.69 11.98 60.78
CA GLU A 116 14.75 11.06 60.13
C GLU A 116 15.14 10.91 58.66
N VAL A 117 15.63 9.73 58.27
CA VAL A 117 15.95 9.42 56.87
C VAL A 117 14.76 8.70 56.23
N THR A 118 13.81 9.46 55.68
CA THR A 118 12.75 8.92 54.83
C THR A 118 13.29 8.58 53.45
N HIS A 119 13.38 7.29 53.13
CA HIS A 119 13.64 6.83 51.77
C HIS A 119 12.31 6.87 50.98
N ALA A 120 12.22 7.75 49.98
CA ALA A 120 11.11 7.77 49.04
C ALA A 120 11.58 7.19 47.70
N GLU A 121 10.97 6.08 47.26
CA GLU A 121 11.20 5.54 45.93
C GLU A 121 10.48 6.39 44.88
N GLY A 122 11.22 7.29 44.22
CA GLY A 122 10.71 8.02 43.06
C GLY A 122 10.75 7.13 41.81
N LYS A 123 9.59 6.76 41.25
CA LYS A 123 9.51 6.10 39.94
C LYS A 123 9.15 7.14 38.87
N VAL A 124 10.06 7.40 37.94
CA VAL A 124 9.78 8.24 36.77
C VAL A 124 8.87 7.47 35.82
N ILE A 125 7.64 7.94 35.63
CA ILE A 125 6.67 7.36 34.69
C ILE A 125 6.51 8.37 33.56
N SER A 126 6.86 7.97 32.33
CA SER A 126 6.59 8.80 31.15
C SER A 126 5.09 9.02 31.01
N SER A 127 4.65 10.29 30.91
CA SER A 127 3.25 10.65 30.71
C SER A 127 2.74 10.31 29.31
N GLN A 128 3.64 10.12 28.34
CA GLN A 128 3.31 9.72 26.98
C GLN A 128 3.47 8.21 26.81
N ARG A 129 2.50 7.57 26.13
CA ARG A 129 2.52 6.14 25.79
C ARG A 129 3.70 5.86 24.87
N THR A 130 4.54 4.90 25.21
CA THR A 130 5.63 4.41 24.35
C THR A 130 5.08 4.04 22.98
N GLN A 131 5.57 4.69 21.93
CA GLN A 131 5.21 4.40 20.54
C GLN A 131 6.23 3.45 19.94
N VAL A 132 5.77 2.31 19.43
CA VAL A 132 6.64 1.35 18.73
C VAL A 132 6.77 1.80 17.29
N ILE A 133 7.97 2.20 16.87
CA ILE A 133 8.26 2.59 15.50
C ILE A 133 8.56 1.31 14.71
N GLN A 134 7.72 1.01 13.72
CA GLN A 134 7.86 -0.15 12.85
C GLN A 134 7.96 0.30 11.40
N ASN A 135 8.76 -0.40 10.61
CA ASN A 135 8.82 -0.19 9.17
C ASN A 135 7.72 -1.01 8.48
N LEU A 136 6.94 -0.38 7.61
CA LEU A 136 5.84 -1.01 6.87
C LEU A 136 6.30 -1.73 5.59
N GLU A 137 7.45 -1.33 5.02
CA GLU A 137 7.89 -1.81 3.70
C GLU A 137 9.02 -2.86 3.76
N GLY A 138 9.53 -3.19 4.95
CA GLY A 138 10.70 -4.06 5.12
C GLY A 138 12.00 -3.42 4.60
N GLY A 139 13.12 -4.14 4.72
CA GLY A 139 14.46 -3.66 4.34
C GLY A 139 15.54 -4.08 5.33
N ILE A 140 16.80 -4.07 4.89
CA ILE A 140 17.95 -4.43 5.73
C ILE A 140 18.39 -3.17 6.49
N LEU A 141 18.58 -3.27 7.80
CA LEU A 141 19.05 -2.14 8.61
C LEU A 141 20.51 -1.79 8.23
N ARG A 142 20.74 -0.62 7.61
CA ARG A 142 22.09 -0.14 7.24
C ARG A 142 22.78 0.56 8.40
N ALA A 143 22.06 1.44 9.08
CA ALA A 143 22.64 2.23 10.18
C ALA A 143 21.56 2.66 11.17
N ILE A 144 21.89 2.65 12.46
CA ILE A 144 21.12 3.33 13.51
C ILE A 144 21.79 4.68 13.74
N LEU A 145 21.03 5.76 13.60
CA LEU A 145 21.54 7.14 13.66
C LEU A 145 21.38 7.77 15.05
N VAL A 146 20.77 7.04 15.99
CA VAL A 146 20.45 7.50 17.33
C VAL A 146 20.98 6.54 18.39
N ARG A 147 21.13 7.05 19.62
CA ARG A 147 21.57 6.28 20.78
C ARG A 147 20.45 6.18 21.81
N GLU A 148 20.53 5.19 22.69
CA GLU A 148 19.59 5.05 23.79
C GLU A 148 19.60 6.30 24.70
N GLY A 149 18.42 6.79 25.05
CA GLY A 149 18.26 8.02 25.84
C GLY A 149 18.46 9.34 25.07
N GLN A 150 18.78 9.29 23.77
CA GLN A 150 18.92 10.49 22.96
C GLN A 150 17.57 11.17 22.72
N ILE A 151 17.48 12.47 23.00
CA ILE A 151 16.31 13.29 22.71
C ILE A 151 16.30 13.58 21.20
N VAL A 152 15.19 13.27 20.54
CA VAL A 152 15.02 13.43 19.09
C VAL A 152 13.76 14.24 18.78
N GLU A 153 13.84 15.08 17.74
CA GLU A 153 12.71 15.85 17.25
C GLU A 153 11.86 15.06 16.26
N LYS A 154 10.60 15.46 16.08
CA LYS A 154 9.69 14.82 15.12
C LYS A 154 10.24 14.99 13.69
N GLY A 155 10.38 13.88 12.97
CA GLY A 155 10.92 13.85 11.61
C GLY A 155 12.43 13.67 11.52
N ALA A 156 13.14 13.62 12.66
CA ALA A 156 14.55 13.28 12.67
C ALA A 156 14.76 11.82 12.20
N PRO A 157 15.77 11.56 11.34
CA PRO A 157 16.05 10.21 10.88
C PRO A 157 16.65 9.37 12.03
N LEU A 158 15.93 8.33 12.44
CA LEU A 158 16.33 7.46 13.56
C LEU A 158 17.21 6.29 13.12
N ALA A 159 16.88 5.70 11.98
CA ALA A 159 17.60 4.60 11.36
C ALA A 159 17.52 4.73 9.84
N ARG A 160 18.54 4.23 9.14
CA ARG A 160 18.57 4.10 7.69
C ARG A 160 18.42 2.63 7.33
N LEU A 161 17.42 2.34 6.52
CA LEU A 161 17.19 1.04 5.93
C LEU A 161 17.68 1.04 4.49
N ASP A 162 18.29 -0.05 4.07
CA ASP A 162 18.58 -0.36 2.69
C ASP A 162 17.48 -1.22 2.12
N ASN A 163 16.90 -0.74 1.03
CA ASN A 163 15.97 -1.50 0.26
C ASN A 163 16.46 -1.58 -1.19
N GLU A 164 17.44 -2.47 -1.41
CA GLU A 164 17.97 -2.76 -2.75
C GLU A 164 16.88 -3.28 -3.70
N MET A 165 15.89 -4.01 -3.17
CA MET A 165 14.72 -4.44 -3.94
C MET A 165 13.88 -3.25 -4.41
N ALA A 166 13.54 -2.30 -3.52
CA ALA A 166 12.80 -1.10 -3.91
C ALA A 166 13.56 -0.25 -4.93
N GLU A 167 14.90 -0.15 -4.80
CA GLU A 167 15.72 0.52 -5.80
C GLU A 167 15.66 -0.20 -7.15
N SER A 168 15.76 -1.54 -7.16
CA SER A 168 15.61 -2.34 -8.39
C SER A 168 14.24 -2.16 -9.03
N TYR A 169 13.15 -2.26 -8.25
CA TYR A 169 11.79 -2.04 -8.75
C TYR A 169 11.60 -0.65 -9.32
N PHE A 170 12.17 0.37 -8.68
CA PHE A 170 12.13 1.74 -9.18
C PHE A 170 12.89 1.90 -10.50
N ARG A 171 14.11 1.33 -10.60
CA ARG A 171 14.88 1.32 -11.84
C ARG A 171 14.12 0.63 -12.97
N ASP A 172 13.55 -0.55 -12.70
CA ASP A 172 12.76 -1.30 -13.69
C ASP A 172 11.52 -0.53 -14.15
N ALA A 173 10.81 0.10 -13.22
CA ALA A 173 9.65 0.93 -13.53
C ALA A 173 10.04 2.16 -14.37
N ALA A 174 11.17 2.81 -14.05
CA ALA A 174 11.69 3.94 -14.81
C ALA A 174 12.11 3.53 -16.23
N HIS A 175 12.78 2.37 -16.38
CA HIS A 175 13.10 1.81 -17.70
C HIS A 175 11.85 1.53 -18.52
N LYS A 176 10.83 0.89 -17.93
CA LYS A 176 9.55 0.63 -18.61
C LYS A 176 8.84 1.90 -19.03
N ALA A 177 8.85 2.94 -18.18
CA ALA A 177 8.24 4.23 -18.52
C ALA A 177 8.95 4.88 -19.71
N LEU A 178 10.27 4.80 -19.75
CA LEU A 178 11.10 5.29 -20.85
C LEU A 178 10.78 4.53 -22.15
N ASP A 179 10.82 3.20 -22.13
CA ASP A 179 10.47 2.35 -23.27
C ASP A 179 9.07 2.66 -23.80
N ASN A 180 8.09 2.76 -22.90
CA ASN A 180 6.70 3.06 -23.25
C ASN A 180 6.56 4.45 -23.88
N THR A 181 7.36 5.43 -23.46
CA THR A 181 7.31 6.77 -24.06
C THR A 181 7.86 6.76 -25.48
N VAL A 182 8.95 6.03 -25.74
CA VAL A 182 9.48 5.88 -27.10
C VAL A 182 8.51 5.06 -27.97
N ASN A 183 7.89 4.03 -27.40
CA ASN A 183 6.85 3.24 -28.06
C ASN A 183 5.66 4.11 -28.46
N LEU A 184 5.21 5.01 -27.58
CA LEU A 184 4.09 5.92 -27.84
C LEU A 184 4.37 6.77 -29.08
N ILE A 185 5.56 7.39 -29.17
CA ILE A 185 5.98 8.20 -30.34
C ILE A 185 5.91 7.37 -31.63
N ARG A 186 6.36 6.10 -31.58
CA ARG A 186 6.25 5.20 -32.75
C ARG A 186 4.81 4.89 -33.10
N LEU A 187 3.98 4.55 -32.11
CA LEU A 187 2.59 4.15 -32.30
C LEU A 187 1.73 5.32 -32.80
N GLU A 188 1.93 6.53 -32.28
CA GLU A 188 1.25 7.74 -32.76
C GLU A 188 1.61 8.04 -34.22
N ALA A 189 2.88 7.86 -34.59
CA ALA A 189 3.30 8.01 -35.97
C ALA A 189 2.71 6.92 -36.87
N GLU A 190 2.69 5.66 -36.42
CA GLU A 190 2.06 4.55 -37.15
C GLU A 190 0.56 4.77 -37.37
N LEU A 191 -0.16 5.24 -36.34
CA LEU A 191 -1.58 5.56 -36.41
C LEU A 191 -1.86 6.76 -37.33
N ALA A 192 -0.97 7.75 -37.36
CA ALA A 192 -1.04 8.87 -38.29
C ALA A 192 -0.57 8.54 -39.72
N GLY A 193 -0.11 7.31 -39.98
CA GLY A 193 0.48 6.91 -41.27
C GLY A 193 1.79 7.63 -41.61
N LYS A 194 2.48 8.18 -40.62
CA LYS A 194 3.72 8.97 -40.77
C LYS A 194 4.92 8.20 -40.24
N LYS A 195 6.12 8.59 -40.69
CA LYS A 195 7.36 8.06 -40.15
C LYS A 195 7.58 8.61 -38.73
N PRO A 196 7.96 7.79 -37.74
CA PRO A 196 8.24 8.28 -36.39
C PRO A 196 9.42 9.23 -36.39
N VAL A 197 9.22 10.38 -35.75
CA VAL A 197 10.23 11.42 -35.56
C VAL A 197 10.57 11.47 -34.08
N PHE A 198 11.83 11.19 -33.75
CA PHE A 198 12.34 11.25 -32.39
C PHE A 198 13.19 12.52 -32.27
N PRO A 199 12.77 13.53 -31.48
CA PRO A 199 13.56 14.74 -31.27
C PRO A 199 14.92 14.45 -30.63
N ASP A 200 15.96 15.18 -31.01
CA ASP A 200 17.29 15.02 -30.41
C ASP A 200 17.29 15.39 -28.91
N ASP A 201 16.44 16.34 -28.51
CA ASP A 201 16.23 16.74 -27.12
C ASP A 201 15.32 15.79 -26.33
N LEU A 202 14.90 14.66 -26.91
CA LEU A 202 13.98 13.71 -26.27
C LEU A 202 14.55 13.22 -24.93
N GLU A 203 15.84 12.90 -24.86
CA GLU A 203 16.50 12.48 -23.63
C GLU A 203 16.42 13.55 -22.54
N ALA A 204 16.70 14.81 -22.89
CA ALA A 204 16.63 15.93 -21.96
C ALA A 204 15.20 16.19 -21.45
N ASN A 205 14.20 16.06 -22.34
CA ASN A 205 12.80 16.22 -22.00
C ASN A 205 12.29 15.07 -21.10
N LEU A 206 12.66 13.82 -21.41
CA LEU A 206 12.36 12.66 -20.58
C LEU A 206 13.00 12.79 -19.19
N ARG A 207 14.25 13.25 -19.12
CA ARG A 207 14.96 13.47 -17.85
C ARG A 207 14.26 14.51 -16.98
N LYS A 208 13.80 15.62 -17.58
CA LYS A 208 13.03 16.67 -16.88
C LYS A 208 11.68 16.15 -16.41
N GLY A 209 10.95 15.42 -17.26
CA GLY A 209 9.63 14.87 -16.94
C GLY A 209 9.65 13.80 -15.84
N MET A 210 10.76 13.05 -15.73
CA MET A 210 10.91 11.98 -14.75
C MET A 210 11.39 12.43 -13.36
N GLY A 211 11.62 13.73 -13.12
CA GLY A 211 11.94 14.27 -11.79
C GLY A 211 13.11 13.55 -11.11
N ASN A 212 12.88 12.93 -9.95
CA ASN A 212 13.90 12.17 -9.23
C ASN A 212 14.31 10.87 -9.94
N ALA A 213 13.43 10.25 -10.75
CA ALA A 213 13.80 9.10 -11.58
C ALA A 213 14.79 9.50 -12.69
N GLY A 214 14.74 10.76 -13.14
CA GLY A 214 15.71 11.33 -14.08
C GLY A 214 17.14 11.44 -13.53
N LYS A 215 17.35 11.20 -12.23
CA LYS A 215 18.65 11.22 -11.56
C LYS A 215 19.27 9.82 -11.40
N VAL A 216 18.57 8.77 -11.83
CA VAL A 216 19.09 7.40 -11.79
C VAL A 216 20.26 7.28 -12.76
N GLU A 217 21.43 6.95 -12.23
CA GLU A 217 22.64 6.75 -13.02
C GLU A 217 22.45 5.60 -14.00
N GLY A 218 22.90 5.75 -15.25
CA GLY A 218 22.78 4.70 -16.26
C GLY A 218 21.43 4.59 -16.97
N LEU A 219 20.33 5.16 -16.44
CA LEU A 219 18.98 5.02 -17.01
C LEU A 219 18.89 5.47 -18.48
N PHE A 220 19.58 6.55 -18.83
CA PHE A 220 19.54 7.14 -20.16
C PHE A 220 20.66 6.68 -21.11
N GLN A 221 21.62 5.88 -20.64
CA GLN A 221 22.75 5.45 -21.48
C GLN A 221 22.29 4.67 -22.73
N ASN A 222 21.18 3.94 -22.60
CA ASN A 222 20.64 3.09 -23.67
C ASN A 222 19.49 3.74 -24.46
N VAL A 223 19.14 5.00 -24.20
CA VAL A 223 18.03 5.68 -24.89
C VAL A 223 18.23 5.70 -26.40
N LYS A 224 19.45 5.98 -26.85
CA LYS A 224 19.79 5.96 -28.27
C LYS A 224 19.59 4.57 -28.89
N GLN A 225 19.94 3.53 -28.14
CA GLN A 225 19.72 2.14 -28.57
C GLN A 225 18.23 1.84 -28.67
N ILE A 226 17.43 2.19 -27.65
CA ILE A 226 15.98 2.00 -27.63
C ILE A 226 15.33 2.72 -28.82
N ILE A 227 15.73 3.96 -29.11
CA ILE A 227 15.24 4.71 -30.28
C ILE A 227 15.61 4.01 -31.59
N ASN A 228 16.84 3.52 -31.72
CA ASN A 228 17.29 2.79 -32.91
C ASN A 228 16.55 1.46 -33.09
N ASP A 229 16.29 0.76 -31.99
CA ASP A 229 15.49 -0.47 -31.98
C ASP A 229 14.06 -0.17 -32.43
N GLN A 230 13.43 0.91 -31.93
CA GLN A 230 12.10 1.33 -32.37
C GLN A 230 12.06 1.74 -33.85
N LYS A 231 13.09 2.44 -34.35
CA LYS A 231 13.21 2.76 -35.78
C LYS A 231 13.33 1.49 -36.63
N THR A 232 14.10 0.51 -36.16
CA THR A 232 14.29 -0.78 -36.84
C THR A 232 12.99 -1.59 -36.83
N THR A 233 12.31 -1.68 -35.69
CA THR A 233 11.01 -2.34 -35.55
C THR A 233 9.97 -1.70 -36.49
N TYR A 234 9.91 -0.38 -36.56
CA TYR A 234 9.05 0.31 -37.53
C TYR A 234 9.40 -0.08 -38.98
N ALA A 235 10.68 -0.04 -39.36
CA ALA A 235 11.11 -0.41 -40.71
C ALA A 235 10.75 -1.86 -41.06
N ASN A 236 10.96 -2.79 -40.13
CA ASN A 236 10.62 -4.21 -40.30
C ASN A 236 9.10 -4.39 -40.46
N ARG A 237 8.28 -3.70 -39.66
CA ARG A 237 6.82 -3.73 -39.79
C ARG A 237 6.37 -3.17 -41.14
N GLN A 238 6.95 -2.07 -41.61
CA GLN A 238 6.66 -1.54 -42.95
C GLN A 238 6.99 -2.53 -44.05
N GLN A 239 8.15 -3.17 -43.97
CA GLN A 239 8.57 -4.18 -44.93
C GLN A 239 7.65 -5.41 -44.91
N GLN A 240 7.26 -5.88 -43.72
CA GLN A 240 6.35 -7.01 -43.55
C GLN A 240 4.97 -6.70 -44.17
N ARG A 241 4.40 -5.53 -43.87
CA ARG A 241 3.12 -5.07 -44.47
C ARG A 241 3.21 -5.00 -46.00
N ALA A 242 4.29 -4.44 -46.53
CA ALA A 242 4.51 -4.34 -47.96
C ALA A 242 4.69 -5.71 -48.63
N ALA A 243 5.40 -6.64 -47.99
CA ALA A 243 5.59 -8.01 -48.47
C ALA A 243 4.27 -8.78 -48.50
N GLU A 244 3.45 -8.65 -47.45
CA GLU A 244 2.14 -9.28 -47.37
C GLU A 244 1.22 -8.79 -48.51
N LEU A 245 1.11 -7.47 -48.70
CA LEU A 245 0.34 -6.91 -49.82
C LEU A 245 0.87 -7.35 -51.19
N ARG A 246 2.19 -7.58 -51.33
CA ARG A 246 2.78 -8.08 -52.57
C ARG A 246 2.33 -9.51 -52.86
N VAL A 247 2.30 -10.38 -51.85
CA VAL A 247 1.81 -11.76 -51.98
C VAL A 247 0.34 -11.78 -52.35
N LEU A 248 -0.50 -11.00 -51.67
CA LEU A 248 -1.94 -10.94 -51.98
C LEU A 248 -2.19 -10.41 -53.40
N ARG A 249 -1.47 -9.37 -53.84
CA ARG A 249 -1.53 -8.88 -55.22
C ARG A 249 -1.10 -9.94 -56.23
N ALA A 250 -0.02 -10.67 -55.96
CA ALA A 250 0.45 -11.74 -56.83
C ALA A 250 -0.59 -12.88 -56.96
N GLN A 251 -1.26 -13.24 -55.86
CA GLN A 251 -2.35 -14.22 -55.87
C GLN A 251 -3.56 -13.72 -56.68
N TYR A 252 -3.96 -12.46 -56.52
CA TYR A 252 -5.01 -11.85 -57.34
C TYR A 252 -4.65 -11.85 -58.83
N GLU A 253 -3.45 -11.43 -59.20
CA GLU A 253 -2.97 -11.43 -60.58
C GLU A 253 -2.87 -12.84 -61.17
N GLN A 254 -2.55 -13.85 -60.36
CA GLN A 254 -2.61 -15.25 -60.78
C GLN A 254 -4.05 -15.68 -61.08
N ARG A 255 -4.99 -15.42 -60.16
CA ARG A 255 -6.41 -15.75 -60.36
C ARG A 255 -7.03 -15.00 -61.54
N ARG A 256 -6.66 -13.74 -61.76
CA ARG A 256 -7.12 -12.96 -62.92
C ARG A 256 -6.65 -13.59 -64.23
N ARG A 257 -5.38 -14.02 -64.30
CA ARG A 257 -4.85 -14.73 -65.48
C ARG A 257 -5.51 -16.09 -65.71
N ASP A 258 -5.87 -16.82 -64.64
CA ASP A 258 -6.64 -18.05 -64.76
C ASP A 258 -8.01 -17.79 -65.41
N VAL A 259 -8.70 -16.71 -64.99
CA VAL A 259 -9.98 -16.28 -65.60
C VAL A 259 -9.80 -15.88 -67.06
N GLU A 260 -8.79 -15.08 -67.38
CA GLU A 260 -8.48 -14.68 -68.76
C GLU A 260 -8.24 -15.90 -69.66
N SER A 261 -7.48 -16.90 -69.18
CA SER A 261 -7.25 -18.17 -69.87
C SER A 261 -8.54 -18.95 -70.12
N GLN A 262 -9.43 -19.04 -69.12
CA GLN A 262 -10.73 -19.71 -69.29
C GLN A 262 -11.64 -18.97 -70.28
N VAL A 263 -11.65 -17.64 -70.26
CA VAL A 263 -12.41 -16.84 -71.22
C VAL A 263 -11.89 -17.04 -72.65
N ALA A 264 -10.57 -17.06 -72.84
CA ALA A 264 -9.95 -17.36 -74.12
C ALA A 264 -10.31 -18.78 -74.61
N ARG A 265 -10.23 -19.78 -73.74
CA ARG A 265 -10.62 -21.16 -74.06
C ARG A 265 -12.10 -21.29 -74.41
N ARG A 266 -12.98 -20.59 -73.68
CA ARG A 266 -14.41 -20.53 -73.99
C ARG A 266 -14.66 -19.96 -75.39
N LYS A 267 -13.97 -18.87 -75.73
CA LYS A 267 -14.05 -18.27 -77.06
C LYS A 267 -13.60 -19.26 -78.14
N GLN A 268 -12.44 -19.91 -77.95
CA GLN A 268 -11.92 -20.91 -78.89
C GLN A 268 -12.91 -22.07 -79.10
N LEU A 269 -13.49 -22.62 -78.03
CA LEU A 269 -14.47 -23.70 -78.11
C LEU A 269 -15.77 -23.26 -78.79
N SER A 270 -16.23 -22.04 -78.51
CA SER A 270 -17.41 -21.45 -79.15
C SER A 270 -17.22 -21.29 -80.66
N ASP A 271 -16.07 -20.74 -81.07
CA ASP A 271 -15.74 -20.54 -82.48
C ASP A 271 -15.60 -21.91 -83.20
N SER A 272 -15.01 -22.90 -82.52
CA SER A 272 -14.89 -24.28 -83.04
C SER A 272 -16.24 -24.99 -83.17
N LEU A 273 -17.14 -24.79 -82.20
CA LEU A 273 -18.49 -25.34 -82.21
C LEU A 273 -19.31 -24.76 -83.35
N ALA A 274 -19.22 -23.45 -83.59
CA ALA A 274 -19.90 -22.80 -84.71
C ALA A 274 -19.47 -23.40 -86.06
N LEU A 275 -18.16 -23.60 -86.24
CA LEU A 275 -17.61 -24.18 -87.46
C LEU A 275 -18.01 -25.66 -87.63
N ALA A 276 -17.95 -26.46 -86.58
CA ALA A 276 -18.37 -27.86 -86.61
C ALA A 276 -19.87 -28.00 -86.90
N THR A 277 -20.69 -27.11 -86.32
CA THR A 277 -22.14 -27.06 -86.57
C THR A 277 -22.43 -26.73 -88.03
N GLN A 278 -21.69 -25.79 -88.62
CA GLN A 278 -21.80 -25.44 -90.03
C GLN A 278 -21.42 -26.63 -90.95
N GLN A 279 -20.29 -27.29 -90.66
CA GLN A 279 -19.85 -28.49 -91.40
C GLN A 279 -20.89 -29.61 -91.33
N ARG A 280 -21.43 -29.88 -90.13
CA ARG A 280 -22.52 -30.83 -89.93
C ARG A 280 -23.76 -30.47 -90.75
N ASN A 281 -24.19 -29.20 -90.75
CA ASN A 281 -25.37 -28.78 -91.52
C ASN A 281 -25.20 -29.00 -93.03
N ILE A 282 -24.02 -28.71 -93.56
CA ILE A 282 -23.69 -28.99 -94.97
C ILE A 282 -23.77 -30.50 -95.21
N ALA A 283 -23.11 -31.31 -94.38
CA ALA A 283 -23.15 -32.76 -94.46
C ALA A 283 -24.58 -33.34 -94.37
N ALA A 284 -25.44 -32.77 -93.52
CA ALA A 284 -26.85 -33.14 -93.40
C ALA A 284 -27.59 -32.96 -94.73
N SER A 285 -27.37 -31.83 -95.40
CA SER A 285 -27.99 -31.54 -96.71
C SER A 285 -27.51 -32.47 -97.81
N LEU A 286 -26.23 -32.90 -97.76
CA LEU A 286 -25.65 -33.84 -98.71
C LEU A 286 -26.12 -35.29 -98.47
N LEU A 287 -26.30 -35.66 -97.19
CA LEU A 287 -26.84 -36.96 -96.78
C LEU A 287 -28.30 -37.14 -97.25
N GLN A 288 -29.12 -36.10 -97.15
CA GLN A 288 -30.50 -36.11 -97.68
C GLN A 288 -30.55 -36.39 -99.19
N ARG A 289 -29.54 -35.92 -99.93
CA ARG A 289 -29.37 -36.17 -101.37
C ARG A 289 -28.69 -37.51 -101.67
N LYS A 290 -28.45 -38.34 -100.64
CA LYS A 290 -27.71 -39.63 -100.70
C LYS A 290 -26.27 -39.52 -101.24
N ASN A 291 -25.65 -38.33 -101.15
CA ASN A 291 -24.31 -38.03 -101.68
C ASN A 291 -23.26 -37.88 -100.56
N TYR A 292 -23.52 -38.40 -99.37
CA TYR A 292 -22.61 -38.34 -98.22
C TYR A 292 -22.74 -39.59 -97.36
N ALA A 293 -21.64 -40.05 -96.76
CA ALA A 293 -21.65 -41.25 -95.92
C ALA A 293 -22.30 -40.97 -94.56
N GLN A 294 -23.22 -41.85 -94.14
CA GLN A 294 -23.91 -41.70 -92.84
C GLN A 294 -22.94 -41.75 -91.65
N THR A 295 -21.87 -42.54 -91.75
CA THR A 295 -20.83 -42.63 -90.72
C THR A 295 -20.09 -41.29 -90.54
N GLN A 296 -19.72 -40.63 -91.63
CA GLN A 296 -19.06 -39.31 -91.59
C GLN A 296 -19.98 -38.23 -90.99
N TYR A 297 -21.29 -38.31 -91.24
CA TYR A 297 -22.25 -37.41 -90.62
C TYR A 297 -22.30 -37.61 -89.10
N LEU A 298 -22.36 -38.87 -88.64
CA LEU A 298 -22.40 -39.19 -87.21
C LEU A 298 -21.11 -38.76 -86.49
N GLU A 299 -19.95 -38.84 -87.14
CA GLU A 299 -18.69 -38.31 -86.59
C GLU A 299 -18.75 -36.79 -86.37
N LEU A 300 -19.31 -36.03 -87.33
CA LEU A 300 -19.51 -34.59 -87.18
C LEU A 300 -20.51 -34.26 -86.07
N GLU A 301 -21.60 -35.04 -85.96
CA GLU A 301 -22.59 -34.89 -84.89
C GLU A 301 -21.95 -35.16 -83.52
N GLN A 302 -21.18 -36.24 -83.37
CA GLN A 302 -20.44 -36.56 -82.15
C GLN A 302 -19.48 -35.43 -81.78
N LYS A 303 -18.80 -34.84 -82.76
CA LYS A 303 -17.90 -33.69 -82.55
C LYS A 303 -18.64 -32.46 -82.04
N VAL A 304 -19.80 -32.12 -82.61
CA VAL A 304 -20.66 -31.02 -82.14
C VAL A 304 -21.09 -31.26 -80.69
N VAL A 305 -21.60 -32.46 -80.38
CA VAL A 305 -22.04 -32.85 -79.04
C VAL A 305 -20.87 -32.77 -78.03
N SER A 306 -19.68 -33.25 -78.41
CA SER A 306 -18.47 -33.17 -77.57
C SER A 306 -18.08 -31.73 -77.26
N LEU A 307 -17.98 -30.87 -78.28
CA LEU A 307 -17.64 -29.45 -78.11
C LEU A 307 -18.69 -28.71 -77.27
N GLN A 308 -19.97 -29.03 -77.44
CA GLN A 308 -21.05 -28.46 -76.66
C GLN A 308 -20.99 -28.91 -75.19
N GLY A 309 -20.63 -30.18 -74.94
CA GLY A 309 -20.38 -30.71 -73.60
C GLY A 309 -19.21 -30.02 -72.90
N GLU A 310 -18.07 -29.88 -73.60
CA GLU A 310 -16.90 -29.15 -73.10
C GLU A 310 -17.26 -27.68 -72.77
N LEU A 311 -17.97 -27.00 -73.65
CA LEU A 311 -18.39 -25.61 -73.45
C LEU A 311 -19.36 -25.47 -72.26
N SER A 312 -20.27 -26.41 -72.06
CA SER A 312 -21.19 -26.46 -70.92
C SER A 312 -20.45 -26.71 -69.60
N SER A 313 -19.45 -27.60 -69.61
CA SER A 313 -18.58 -27.84 -68.45
C SER A 313 -17.75 -26.60 -68.08
N LEU A 314 -17.28 -25.85 -69.08
CA LEU A 314 -16.54 -24.61 -68.89
C LEU A 314 -17.45 -23.47 -68.41
N ALA A 315 -18.67 -23.38 -68.94
CA ALA A 315 -19.68 -22.42 -68.48
C ALA A 315 -20.06 -22.65 -67.01
N SER A 316 -20.09 -23.90 -66.56
CA SER A 316 -20.38 -24.26 -65.15
C SER A 316 -19.21 -23.97 -64.19
N SER A 317 -17.97 -23.96 -64.69
CA SER A 317 -16.76 -23.77 -63.87
C SER A 317 -16.22 -22.33 -63.88
N SER A 318 -16.47 -21.57 -64.95
CA SER A 318 -15.98 -20.19 -65.11
C SER A 318 -16.45 -19.22 -64.00
N PRO A 319 -17.71 -19.25 -63.52
CA PRO A 319 -18.13 -18.40 -62.41
C PRO A 319 -17.36 -18.67 -61.11
N ARG A 320 -16.94 -19.92 -60.86
CA ARG A 320 -16.12 -20.24 -59.68
C ARG A 320 -14.73 -19.61 -59.76
N ALA A 321 -14.13 -19.58 -60.94
CA ALA A 321 -12.84 -18.92 -61.15
C ALA A 321 -12.95 -17.39 -61.01
N GLN A 322 -14.03 -16.80 -61.52
CA GLN A 322 -14.32 -15.37 -61.37
C GLN A 322 -14.53 -14.99 -59.89
N ALA A 323 -15.37 -15.75 -59.18
CA ALA A 323 -15.59 -15.54 -57.75
C ALA A 323 -14.29 -15.67 -56.94
N ALA A 324 -13.41 -16.63 -57.27
CA ALA A 324 -12.11 -16.76 -56.61
C ALA A 324 -11.16 -15.57 -56.87
N ALA A 325 -11.22 -14.96 -58.06
CA ALA A 325 -10.45 -13.76 -58.37
C ALA A 325 -11.00 -12.53 -57.64
N GLU A 326 -12.33 -12.38 -57.57
CA GLU A 326 -12.98 -11.32 -56.80
C GLU A 326 -12.70 -11.46 -55.31
N GLU A 327 -12.77 -12.67 -54.76
CA GLU A 327 -12.42 -12.93 -53.36
C GLU A 327 -10.96 -12.53 -53.06
N ALA A 328 -10.02 -12.90 -53.95
CA ALA A 328 -8.62 -12.50 -53.81
C ALA A 328 -8.46 -10.96 -53.85
N HIS A 329 -9.24 -10.27 -54.68
CA HIS A 329 -9.27 -8.82 -54.71
C HIS A 329 -9.82 -8.22 -53.40
N GLN A 330 -10.93 -8.75 -52.90
CA GLN A 330 -11.53 -8.31 -51.64
C GLN A 330 -10.58 -8.51 -50.45
N ARG A 331 -9.82 -9.62 -50.42
CA ARG A 331 -8.78 -9.85 -49.40
C ARG A 331 -7.71 -8.75 -49.39
N ILE A 332 -7.32 -8.20 -50.55
CA ILE A 332 -6.42 -7.04 -50.62
C ILE A 332 -7.06 -5.81 -49.99
N GLY A 333 -8.34 -5.55 -50.30
CA GLY A 333 -9.09 -4.41 -49.75
C GLY A 333 -9.25 -4.51 -48.23
N LEU A 334 -9.72 -5.65 -47.74
CA LEU A 334 -9.86 -5.92 -46.30
C LEU A 334 -8.53 -5.77 -45.58
N ARG A 335 -7.46 -6.34 -46.13
CA ARG A 335 -6.14 -6.28 -45.48
C ARG A 335 -5.58 -4.87 -45.43
N LYS A 336 -5.87 -4.03 -46.42
CA LYS A 336 -5.53 -2.59 -46.35
C LYS A 336 -6.36 -1.87 -45.30
N ALA A 337 -7.66 -2.13 -45.23
CA ALA A 337 -8.52 -1.53 -44.22
C ALA A 337 -8.06 -1.87 -42.79
N GLU A 338 -7.71 -3.13 -42.53
CA GLU A 338 -7.11 -3.57 -41.26
C GLU A 338 -5.76 -2.91 -40.93
N MET A 339 -5.02 -2.43 -41.94
CA MET A 339 -3.77 -1.70 -41.73
C MET A 339 -3.98 -0.22 -41.40
N ASP A 340 -5.15 0.32 -41.74
CA ASP A 340 -5.52 1.73 -41.59
C ASP A 340 -6.38 1.98 -40.31
N THR A 341 -6.98 0.94 -39.73
CA THR A 341 -7.74 0.98 -38.46
C THR A 341 -6.86 0.77 -37.24
#